data_AF-A0A482W1Z3-F1
#
_entry.id   AF-A0A482W1Z3-F1
#
_cell.length_a   1.000
_cell.length_b   1.000
_cell.length_c   1.000
_cell.angle_alpha   90.00
_cell.angle_beta   90.00
_cell.angle_gamma   90.00
#
_symmetry.space_group_name_H-M   'P 1'
#
loop_
_entity.id
_entity.type
_entity.pdbx_description
1 polymer ?
#
loop_
_entity_poly.entity_id
_entity_poly.type
_entity_poly.pdbx_seq_one_letter_code
_entity_poly.pdbx_strand_id
1 'polypeptide(L)'
;VSTNGGLKWVRVSVPQYRVPGETATLQCDYDLGNDTLYAVKWYKDHEEFYRFVPKARPQAISYKVEGARVDTPQTRHCGSGFN
;
A
#
# COMPACT_ATOMS: atom_id res chain seq x y z
N VAL A 1 21.56 25.22 -0.50
CA VAL A 1 20.11 25.23 -0.19
C VAL A 1 19.39 24.31 -1.15
N SER A 2 18.86 23.18 -0.69
CA SER A 2 17.75 22.48 -1.35
C SER A 2 17.28 21.35 -0.42
N THR A 3 16.30 21.62 0.43
CA THR A 3 15.64 20.60 1.28
C THR A 3 14.16 20.56 0.92
N ASN A 4 13.85 20.09 -0.29
CA ASN A 4 12.52 19.59 -0.62
C ASN A 4 12.59 18.07 -0.57
N GLY A 5 12.54 17.52 0.64
CA GLY A 5 12.67 16.09 0.88
C GLY A 5 11.36 15.37 0.58
N GLY A 6 11.12 15.09 -0.70
CA GLY A 6 10.04 14.22 -1.17
C GLY A 6 10.37 12.73 -1.04
N LEU A 7 9.41 11.89 -1.47
CA LEU A 7 9.55 10.43 -1.58
C LEU A 7 10.93 10.02 -2.11
N LYS A 8 11.71 9.33 -1.26
CA LYS A 8 13.08 8.91 -1.55
C LYS A 8 13.14 7.62 -2.34
N TRP A 9 12.40 6.60 -1.89
CA TRP A 9 12.34 5.31 -2.56
C TRP A 9 11.05 4.56 -2.24
N VAL A 10 10.66 3.65 -3.15
CA VAL A 10 9.55 2.71 -2.99
C VAL A 10 10.02 1.33 -3.44
N ARG A 11 9.68 0.30 -2.67
CA ARG A 11 9.87 -1.11 -3.02
C ARG A 11 8.52 -1.80 -2.97
N VAL A 12 8.18 -2.45 -4.08
CA VAL A 12 6.93 -3.19 -4.22
C VAL A 12 7.29 -4.67 -4.38
N SER A 13 6.77 -5.50 -3.49
CA SER A 13 6.95 -6.95 -3.53
C SER A 13 5.59 -7.61 -3.72
N VAL A 14 5.41 -8.19 -4.91
CA VAL A 14 4.19 -8.86 -5.35
C VAL A 14 4.57 -10.21 -5.96
N PRO A 15 3.92 -11.32 -5.57
CA PRO A 15 4.15 -12.61 -6.21
C PRO A 15 3.65 -12.59 -7.66
N GLN A 16 4.47 -13.09 -8.59
CA GLN A 16 4.14 -13.10 -10.03
C GLN A 16 2.99 -14.05 -10.37
N TYR A 17 2.91 -15.19 -9.69
CA TYR A 17 1.85 -16.18 -9.87
C TYR A 17 1.44 -16.76 -8.52
N ARG A 18 0.13 -17.01 -8.36
CA ARG A 18 -0.44 -17.75 -7.23
C ARG A 18 -1.52 -18.69 -7.72
N VAL A 19 -1.68 -19.79 -6.98
CA VAL A 19 -2.74 -20.76 -7.25
C VAL A 19 -4.09 -20.17 -6.84
N PRO A 20 -5.16 -20.34 -7.63
CA PRO A 20 -6.50 -19.90 -7.24
C PRO A 20 -6.89 -20.47 -5.86
N GLY A 21 -7.28 -19.59 -4.94
CA GLY A 21 -7.61 -19.96 -3.56
C GLY A 21 -6.49 -19.75 -2.54
N GLU A 22 -5.26 -19.50 -2.98
CA GLU A 22 -4.17 -19.07 -2.08
C GLU A 22 -4.21 -17.57 -1.78
N THR A 23 -3.74 -17.19 -0.60
CA THR A 23 -3.58 -15.79 -0.21
C THR A 23 -2.31 -15.19 -0.81
N ALA A 24 -2.44 -14.05 -1.47
CA ALA A 24 -1.31 -13.25 -1.95
C ALA A 24 -1.05 -12.07 -1.01
N THR A 25 0.20 -11.91 -0.56
CA THR A 25 0.61 -10.73 0.21
C THR A 25 1.20 -9.69 -0.73
N LEU A 26 0.61 -8.50 -0.74
CA LEU A 26 1.11 -7.34 -1.48
C LEU A 26 1.84 -6.43 -0.49
N GLN A 27 3.16 -6.30 -0.63
CA GLN A 27 3.97 -5.47 0.25
C GLN A 27 4.47 -4.23 -0.50
N CYS A 28 4.34 -3.09 0.15
CA CYS A 28 4.84 -1.81 -0.34
C CYS A 28 5.62 -1.13 0.80
N ASP A 29 6.94 -1.02 0.63
CA ASP A 29 7.83 -0.31 1.53
C ASP A 29 8.18 1.03 0.89
N TYR A 30 8.12 2.12 1.63
CA TYR A 30 8.40 3.46 1.12
C TYR A 30 9.16 4.29 2.15
N ASP A 31 10.04 5.19 1.69
CA ASP A 31 10.72 6.20 2.50
C ASP A 31 10.32 7.57 1.99
N LEU A 32 9.59 8.32 2.82
CA LEU A 32 9.07 9.64 2.48
C LEU A 32 10.06 10.76 2.79
N GLY A 33 11.19 10.46 3.42
CA GLY A 33 12.10 11.48 3.94
C GLY A 33 11.38 12.41 4.91
N ASN A 34 11.11 13.64 4.46
CA ASN A 34 10.45 14.68 5.26
C ASN A 34 9.02 14.97 4.78
N ASP A 35 8.48 14.13 3.89
CA ASP A 35 7.16 14.26 3.29
C ASP A 35 6.12 13.36 3.97
N THR A 36 4.84 13.59 3.69
CA THR A 36 3.72 12.80 4.22
C THR A 36 3.11 11.92 3.13
N LEU A 37 2.79 10.67 3.46
CA LEU A 37 2.09 9.79 2.53
C LEU A 37 0.70 10.37 2.22
N TYR A 38 0.44 10.63 0.94
CA TYR A 38 -0.89 11.04 0.49
C TYR A 38 -1.85 9.84 0.47
N ALA A 39 -1.52 8.81 -0.31
CA ALA A 39 -2.30 7.57 -0.41
C ALA A 39 -1.46 6.43 -1.01
N VAL A 40 -1.77 5.19 -0.63
CA VAL A 40 -1.35 3.97 -1.35
C VAL A 40 -2.59 3.37 -2.00
N LYS A 41 -2.49 3.00 -3.27
CA LYS A 41 -3.61 2.42 -4.02
C LYS A 41 -3.13 1.20 -4.80
N TRP A 42 -3.91 0.14 -4.77
CA TRP A 42 -3.67 -1.07 -5.54
C TRP A 42 -4.77 -1.27 -6.58
N TYR A 43 -4.32 -1.62 -7.78
CA TYR A 43 -5.16 -1.82 -8.95
C TYR A 43 -4.94 -3.22 -9.53
N LYS A 44 -6.03 -3.87 -9.92
CA LYS A 44 -6.02 -5.12 -10.69
C LYS A 44 -6.90 -4.88 -11.90
N ASP A 45 -6.39 -5.13 -13.10
CA ASP A 45 -7.15 -4.99 -14.35
C ASP A 45 -7.85 -3.62 -14.51
N HIS A 46 -7.22 -2.55 -14.03
CA HIS A 46 -7.73 -1.17 -13.98
C HIS A 46 -8.79 -0.87 -12.90
N GLU A 47 -9.16 -1.85 -12.07
CA GLU A 47 -10.07 -1.68 -10.93
C GLU A 47 -9.28 -1.44 -9.63
N GLU A 48 -9.61 -0.37 -8.90
CA GLU A 48 -9.06 -0.10 -7.56
C GLU A 48 -9.67 -1.10 -6.57
N PHE A 49 -8.85 -1.99 -6.01
CA PHE A 49 -9.32 -3.00 -5.04
C PHE A 49 -8.86 -2.71 -3.62
N TYR A 50 -7.87 -1.83 -3.43
CA TYR A 50 -7.45 -1.38 -2.11
C TYR A 50 -6.92 0.05 -2.16
N ARG A 51 -7.26 0.83 -1.15
CA ARG A 51 -6.73 2.17 -0.93
C ARG A 51 -6.46 2.42 0.54
N PHE A 52 -5.28 2.94 0.85
CA PHE A 52 -4.88 3.41 2.17
C PHE A 52 -4.57 4.91 2.12
N VAL A 53 -5.24 5.67 2.99
CA VAL A 53 -5.05 7.12 3.16
C VAL A 53 -4.88 7.38 4.66
N PRO A 54 -3.67 7.73 5.14
CA PRO A 54 -3.42 7.90 6.58
C PRO A 54 -4.36 8.89 7.27
N LYS A 55 -4.78 9.93 6.54
CA LYS A 55 -5.66 11.00 7.04
C LYS A 55 -7.16 10.66 6.94
N ALA A 56 -7.54 9.54 6.33
CA ALA A 56 -8.94 9.17 6.15
C ALA A 56 -9.48 8.33 7.32
N ARG A 57 -10.82 8.30 7.45
CA ARG A 57 -11.54 7.40 8.35
C ARG A 57 -12.66 6.70 7.55
N PRO A 58 -12.59 5.37 7.36
CA PRO A 58 -11.50 4.46 7.75
C PRO A 58 -10.22 4.73 6.94
N GLN A 59 -9.06 4.44 7.54
CA GLN A 59 -7.76 4.70 6.90
C GLN A 59 -7.50 3.78 5.70
N ALA A 60 -8.03 2.55 5.74
CA ALA A 60 -7.96 1.60 4.65
C ALA A 60 -9.37 1.27 4.17
N ILE A 61 -9.54 1.20 2.84
CA ILE A 61 -10.77 0.80 2.17
C ILE A 61 -10.40 -0.28 1.16
N SER A 62 -11.14 -1.38 1.19
CA SER A 62 -11.02 -2.49 0.24
C SER A 62 -12.29 -2.60 -0.60
N TYR A 63 -12.13 -2.85 -1.89
CA TYR A 63 -13.22 -3.12 -2.83
C TYR A 63 -13.13 -4.57 -3.30
N LYS A 64 -14.29 -5.19 -3.52
CA LYS A 64 -14.35 -6.52 -4.12
C LYS A 64 -14.13 -6.37 -5.63
N VAL A 65 -13.17 -7.11 -6.17
CA VAL A 65 -12.92 -7.20 -7.61
C VAL A 65 -13.01 -8.65 -8.06
N GLU A 66 -13.26 -8.86 -9.34
CA GLU A 66 -13.40 -10.20 -9.89
C GLU A 66 -12.08 -10.98 -9.76
N GLY A 67 -12.15 -12.15 -9.12
CA GLY A 67 -11.00 -13.03 -8.89
C GLY A 67 -10.07 -12.64 -7.72
N ALA A 68 -10.33 -11.56 -6.97
CA ALA A 68 -9.56 -11.24 -5.77
C ALA A 68 -10.44 -10.77 -4.60
N ARG A 69 -10.23 -11.39 -3.44
CA ARG A 69 -10.80 -10.95 -2.16
C ARG A 69 -9.67 -10.39 -1.32
N VAL A 70 -9.85 -9.15 -0.85
CA VAL A 70 -8.90 -8.51 0.04
C VAL A 70 -9.34 -8.80 1.47
N ASP A 71 -8.68 -9.76 2.09
CA ASP A 71 -8.73 -9.88 3.54
C ASP A 71 -7.85 -8.77 4.11
N THR A 72 -8.41 -7.94 4.99
CA THR A 72 -7.69 -6.80 5.56
C THR A 72 -7.26 -7.12 7.01
N PRO A 73 -6.22 -7.93 7.26
CA PRO A 73 -5.62 -7.99 8.58
C PRO A 73 -4.62 -6.84 8.67
N GLN A 74 -4.95 -5.84 9.50
CA GLN A 74 -4.03 -4.90 10.14
C GLN A 74 -2.76 -4.57 9.32
N THR A 75 -2.82 -3.48 8.56
CA THR A 75 -1.62 -2.87 7.96
C THR A 75 -0.57 -2.72 9.07
N ARG A 76 0.41 -3.63 9.13
CA ARG A 76 1.55 -3.47 10.02
C ARG A 76 2.34 -2.30 9.45
N HIS A 77 2.07 -1.12 9.96
CA HIS A 77 2.78 0.09 9.62
C HIS A 77 4.26 -0.12 9.96
N CYS A 78 5.06 -0.63 9.01
CA CYS A 78 6.51 -0.67 9.13
C CYS A 78 7.09 0.69 8.74
N GLY A 79 6.58 1.74 9.37
CA GLY A 79 7.22 3.05 9.36
C GLY A 79 8.13 3.12 10.57
N SER A 80 9.43 2.95 10.39
CA SER A 80 10.42 3.29 11.41
C SER A 80 10.43 4.82 11.55
N GLY A 81 9.49 5.35 12.34
CA GLY A 81 9.54 6.69 12.89
C GLY A 81 10.66 6.77 13.92
N PHE A 82 11.89 6.95 13.45
CA PHE A 82 12.99 7.47 14.26
C PHE A 82 13.22 8.93 13.86
N ASN A 83 12.40 9.82 14.42
CA ASN A 83 12.80 11.09 15.05
C ASN A 83 11.59 11.71 15.74
#